data_AF-A0A7S0ML24-F1
#
_entry.id   AF-A0A7S0ML24-F1
#
_cell.length_a   1.000
_cell.length_b   1.000
_cell.length_c   1.000
_cell.angle_alpha   90.00
_cell.angle_beta   90.00
_cell.angle_gamma   90.00
#
_symmetry.space_group_name_H-M   'P 1'
#
loop_
_entity.id
_entity.type
_entity.pdbx_description
1 polymer ?
#
loop_
_entity_poly.entity_id
_entity_poly.type
_entity_poly.pdbx_seq_one_letter_code
_entity_poly.pdbx_strand_id
1 'polypeptide(L)'
;MRACVLGWTGNFSLALFTMFQVSTGDGWAPYIVRPLTGNSAHARRSAAADVAQVADVVSSVVANATSAALQNTADAHPVPPMNRAVALFFIFFFFVSGICLLGVVHAILLDEFMVAVQEERQRIKEEEIDLKYITSEKLGSPLDPLLASLAHFHSSADLSTKIKELFLMIDANNSGSLDYQEICDGLQALEGFPVKLSLEDLDTLTESKALCNSDGELDLETFERLIRHQLQLYVIRTLAAAMERIERGGGAGDEHTGVVLFVLKLMIANMSDFVHVKTESPACAGPAHGPSPAAGQAASQERMLVEILERENTILALLCAGRGAADGGHGEEKVAGPSCAGG
;
A
#
# COMPACT_ATOMS: atom_id res chain seq x y z
N MET A 1 52.74 12.64 -8.54
CA MET A 1 52.72 11.95 -7.22
C MET A 1 54.01 11.15 -6.98
N ARG A 2 55.19 11.79 -6.94
CA ARG A 2 56.48 11.09 -6.74
C ARG A 2 57.32 11.58 -5.54
N ALA A 3 56.72 12.36 -4.63
CA ALA A 3 57.41 12.88 -3.44
C ALA A 3 56.96 12.28 -2.09
N CYS A 4 56.06 11.28 -2.06
CA CYS A 4 55.39 10.89 -0.80
C CYS A 4 56.00 9.75 0.02
N VAL A 5 57.07 9.08 -0.42
CA VAL A 5 57.46 7.79 0.21
C VAL A 5 58.59 7.91 1.25
N LEU A 6 59.23 9.07 1.41
CA LEU A 6 60.42 9.18 2.28
C LEU A 6 60.21 9.91 3.62
N GLY A 7 58.97 10.21 4.00
CA GLY A 7 58.66 10.95 5.24
C GLY A 7 57.52 10.36 6.07
N TRP A 8 57.49 9.04 6.26
CA TRP A 8 56.35 8.35 6.90
C TRP A 8 56.20 8.56 8.42
N THR A 9 57.08 9.33 9.06
CA THR A 9 57.00 9.66 10.50
C THR A 9 56.98 11.16 10.81
N GLY A 10 56.84 12.04 9.82
CA GLY A 10 56.95 13.48 10.05
C GLY A 10 55.72 14.11 10.71
N ASN A 11 54.51 13.73 10.29
CA ASN A 11 53.28 14.43 10.67
C ASN A 11 52.17 13.46 11.09
N PHE A 12 51.67 13.61 12.32
CA PHE A 12 50.52 12.86 12.87
C PHE A 12 49.32 12.82 11.92
N SER A 13 49.04 13.93 11.24
CA SER A 13 47.94 14.05 10.28
C SER A 13 48.06 13.08 9.09
N LEU A 14 49.28 12.79 8.61
CA LEU A 14 49.48 11.85 7.51
C LEU A 14 49.23 10.41 7.97
N ALA A 15 49.63 10.06 9.20
CA ALA A 15 49.35 8.77 9.79
C ALA A 15 47.84 8.56 9.99
N LEU A 16 47.13 9.59 10.46
CA LEU A 16 45.67 9.55 10.63
C LEU A 16 44.94 9.39 9.29
N PHE A 17 45.35 10.14 8.26
CA PHE A 17 44.79 10.00 6.91
C PHE A 17 45.03 8.60 6.32
N THR A 18 46.22 8.05 6.54
CA THR A 18 46.57 6.70 6.10
C THR A 18 45.70 5.65 6.81
N MET A 19 45.47 5.78 8.12
CA MET A 19 44.57 4.89 8.86
C MET A 19 43.12 5.01 8.39
N PHE A 20 42.67 6.22 8.05
CA PHE A 20 41.35 6.44 7.47
C PHE A 20 41.21 5.74 6.10
N GLN A 21 42.18 5.87 5.19
CA GLN A 21 42.16 5.14 3.91
C GLN A 21 42.15 3.62 4.09
N VAL A 22 42.90 3.10 5.07
CA VAL A 22 42.87 1.67 5.40
C VAL A 22 41.50 1.26 5.94
N SER A 23 40.86 2.09 6.76
CA SER A 23 39.53 1.80 7.32
C SER A 23 38.43 1.68 6.25
N THR A 24 38.56 2.41 5.13
CA THR A 24 37.64 2.32 4.00
C THR A 24 37.98 1.17 3.04
N GLY A 25 39.07 0.44 3.29
CA GLY A 25 39.53 -0.66 2.45
C GLY A 25 40.12 -0.21 1.10
N ASP A 26 40.36 1.08 0.89
CA ASP A 26 40.87 1.60 -0.38
C ASP A 26 42.40 1.61 -0.40
N GLY A 27 42.98 1.03 -1.46
CA GLY A 27 44.40 1.15 -1.75
C GLY A 27 45.39 0.54 -0.74
N TRP A 28 44.92 -0.07 0.36
CA TRP A 28 45.77 -0.49 1.47
C TRP A 28 46.83 -1.53 1.10
N ALA A 29 46.47 -2.51 0.26
CA ALA A 29 47.40 -3.56 -0.12
C ALA A 29 48.55 -3.04 -1.01
N PRO A 30 48.30 -2.35 -2.15
CA PRO A 30 49.37 -1.88 -3.03
C PRO A 30 50.15 -0.67 -2.49
N TYR A 31 49.50 0.27 -1.79
CA TYR A 31 50.13 1.55 -1.43
C TYR A 31 50.70 1.58 -0.01
N ILE A 32 50.22 0.71 0.88
CA ILE A 32 50.60 0.75 2.30
C ILE A 32 51.33 -0.54 2.70
N VAL A 33 50.69 -1.70 2.53
CA VAL A 33 51.25 -2.96 3.02
C VAL A 33 52.43 -3.43 2.17
N ARG A 34 52.36 -3.34 0.83
CA ARG A 34 53.46 -3.76 -0.04
C ARG A 34 54.76 -2.98 0.19
N PRO A 35 54.77 -1.63 0.30
CA PRO A 35 56.00 -0.89 0.63
C PRO A 35 56.53 -1.17 2.05
N LEU A 36 55.66 -1.50 3.01
CA LEU A 36 56.06 -1.80 4.40
C LEU A 36 56.55 -3.24 4.61
N THR A 37 56.08 -4.17 3.78
CA THR A 37 56.49 -5.59 3.79
C THR A 37 57.62 -5.88 2.81
N GLY A 38 57.73 -5.09 1.74
CA GLY A 38 58.81 -5.13 0.77
C GLY A 38 60.06 -4.47 1.31
N ASN A 39 61.12 -5.26 1.49
CA ASN A 39 62.39 -4.84 2.05
C ASN A 39 62.89 -3.54 1.34
N SER A 40 63.04 -2.46 2.10
CA SER A 40 63.37 -1.09 1.63
C SER A 40 64.68 -0.98 0.84
N ALA A 41 65.41 -2.09 0.66
CA ALA A 41 66.64 -2.21 -0.10
C ALA A 41 66.44 -2.04 -1.61
N HIS A 42 65.33 -2.50 -2.20
CA HIS A 42 65.08 -2.30 -3.64
C HIS A 42 64.59 -0.89 -3.96
N ALA A 43 63.77 -0.26 -3.09
CA ALA A 43 63.31 1.11 -3.30
C ALA A 43 64.47 2.14 -3.20
N ARG A 44 65.47 1.90 -2.35
CA ARG A 44 66.69 2.74 -2.32
C ARG A 44 67.62 2.49 -3.50
N ARG A 45 67.72 1.25 -4.00
CA ARG A 45 68.53 0.92 -5.18
C ARG A 45 67.89 1.43 -6.48
N SER A 46 66.58 1.42 -6.64
CA SER A 46 65.92 1.97 -7.84
C SER A 46 66.00 3.50 -7.88
N ALA A 47 65.86 4.18 -6.73
CA ALA A 47 66.04 5.64 -6.67
C ALA A 47 67.49 6.08 -6.94
N ALA A 48 68.49 5.26 -6.56
CA ALA A 48 69.89 5.52 -6.88
C ALA A 48 70.27 5.12 -8.31
N ALA A 49 69.68 4.07 -8.86
CA ALA A 49 69.91 3.61 -10.23
C ALA A 49 69.29 4.57 -11.27
N ASP A 50 68.11 5.13 -11.01
CA ASP A 50 67.45 6.09 -11.92
C ASP A 50 68.23 7.42 -12.06
N VAL A 51 69.09 7.77 -11.11
CA VAL A 51 69.96 8.96 -11.21
C VAL A 51 71.24 8.67 -12.02
N ALA A 52 71.69 7.41 -12.06
CA ALA A 52 72.88 7.00 -12.83
C ALA A 52 72.53 6.56 -14.28
N GLN A 53 71.32 6.04 -14.51
CA GLN A 53 70.94 5.41 -15.77
C GLN A 53 70.47 6.38 -16.87
N VAL A 54 70.28 7.68 -16.56
CA VAL A 54 69.98 8.69 -17.59
C VAL A 54 71.24 9.09 -18.40
N ALA A 55 72.44 8.80 -17.90
CA ALA A 55 73.69 9.15 -18.59
C ALA A 55 74.17 8.09 -19.62
N ASP A 56 73.70 6.84 -19.54
CA ASP A 56 74.28 5.71 -20.31
C ASP A 56 73.29 5.04 -21.30
N VAL A 57 72.00 5.40 -21.24
CA VAL A 57 70.93 4.78 -22.05
C VAL A 57 70.91 5.24 -23.51
N VAL A 58 71.61 6.31 -23.88
CA VAL A 58 71.63 6.75 -25.28
C VAL A 58 72.61 5.93 -26.14
N SER A 59 73.61 5.27 -25.55
CA SER A 59 74.69 4.63 -26.33
C SER A 59 74.60 3.11 -26.48
N SER A 60 73.74 2.42 -25.74
CA SER A 60 73.71 0.94 -25.68
C SER A 60 72.42 0.27 -26.20
N VAL A 61 71.38 1.06 -26.53
CA VAL A 61 70.05 0.56 -26.92
C VAL A 61 70.02 -0.14 -28.29
N VAL A 62 71.04 0.01 -29.14
CA VAL A 62 71.04 -0.61 -30.47
C VAL A 62 71.71 -2.00 -30.51
N ALA A 63 72.47 -2.41 -29.48
CA ALA A 63 73.29 -3.64 -29.58
C ALA A 63 72.76 -4.88 -28.82
N ASN A 64 71.87 -4.74 -27.84
CA ASN A 64 71.58 -5.84 -26.89
C ASN A 64 70.16 -6.45 -26.93
N ALA A 65 69.35 -6.14 -27.94
CA ALA A 65 67.95 -6.59 -27.99
C ALA A 65 67.75 -8.10 -28.27
N THR A 66 68.79 -8.86 -28.61
CA THR A 66 68.64 -10.26 -29.06
C THR A 66 69.16 -11.33 -28.09
N SER A 67 69.79 -10.94 -26.97
CA SER A 67 70.33 -11.88 -25.96
C SER A 67 69.60 -11.85 -24.61
N ALA A 68 68.70 -10.88 -24.38
CA ALA A 68 68.01 -10.69 -23.09
C ALA A 68 66.82 -11.64 -22.83
N ALA A 69 66.38 -12.43 -23.82
CA ALA A 69 65.20 -13.29 -23.69
C ALA A 69 65.48 -14.66 -23.02
N LEU A 70 66.74 -15.07 -22.87
CA LEU A 70 67.11 -16.38 -22.30
C LEU A 70 67.66 -16.32 -20.86
N GLN A 71 67.82 -15.13 -20.25
CA GLN A 71 68.39 -14.98 -18.91
C GLN A 71 67.35 -14.72 -17.79
N ASN A 72 66.07 -14.52 -18.12
CA ASN A 72 65.07 -14.01 -17.15
C ASN A 72 64.34 -15.08 -16.31
N THR A 73 64.72 -16.36 -16.37
CA THR A 73 64.04 -17.43 -15.61
C THR A 73 64.89 -18.06 -14.51
N ALA A 74 66.13 -17.60 -14.28
CA ALA A 74 67.05 -18.20 -13.30
C ALA A 74 67.15 -17.45 -11.95
N ASP A 75 66.77 -16.18 -11.88
CA ASP A 75 66.90 -15.37 -10.67
C ASP A 75 65.61 -15.36 -9.84
N ALA A 76 65.27 -16.52 -9.28
CA ALA A 76 64.29 -16.60 -8.20
C ALA A 76 64.89 -15.94 -6.93
N HIS A 77 64.80 -14.62 -6.86
CA HIS A 77 65.27 -13.89 -5.69
C HIS A 77 64.51 -14.37 -4.44
N PRO A 78 65.23 -14.78 -3.38
CA PRO A 78 64.60 -15.25 -2.15
C PRO A 78 63.74 -14.11 -1.58
N VAL A 79 62.45 -14.39 -1.44
CA VAL A 79 61.48 -13.43 -0.90
C VAL A 79 61.94 -13.05 0.51
N PRO A 80 62.16 -11.77 0.81
CA PRO A 80 62.59 -11.36 2.13
C PRO A 80 61.52 -11.72 3.17
N PRO A 81 61.93 -12.11 4.40
CA PRO A 81 60.99 -12.51 5.44
C PRO A 81 60.08 -11.32 5.79
N MET A 82 58.77 -11.52 5.66
CA MET A 82 57.76 -10.52 5.97
C MET A 82 57.79 -10.15 7.46
N ASN A 83 57.70 -8.85 7.77
CA ASN A 83 57.57 -8.36 9.14
C ASN A 83 56.22 -8.79 9.74
N ARG A 84 56.22 -9.90 10.48
CA ARG A 84 55.00 -10.51 11.08
C ARG A 84 54.21 -9.54 11.96
N ALA A 85 54.90 -8.64 12.69
CA ALA A 85 54.27 -7.65 13.54
C ALA A 85 53.41 -6.65 12.76
N VAL A 86 53.87 -6.21 11.59
CA VAL A 86 53.14 -5.27 10.72
C VAL A 86 51.89 -5.94 10.15
N ALA A 87 52.02 -7.19 9.70
CA ALA A 87 50.88 -7.96 9.21
C ALA A 87 49.81 -8.16 10.30
N LEU A 88 50.21 -8.53 11.52
CA LEU A 88 49.30 -8.68 12.65
C LEU A 88 48.59 -7.38 13.03
N PHE A 89 49.31 -6.25 13.00
CA PHE A 89 48.72 -4.93 13.26
C PHE A 89 47.59 -4.61 12.27
N PHE A 90 47.84 -4.77 10.96
CA PHE A 90 46.81 -4.46 9.95
C PHE A 90 45.62 -5.41 10.03
N ILE A 91 45.85 -6.71 10.25
CA ILE A 91 44.77 -7.69 10.41
C ILE A 91 43.87 -7.29 11.59
N PHE A 92 44.46 -7.00 12.75
CA PHE A 92 43.70 -6.59 13.93
C PHE A 92 42.95 -5.27 13.70
N PHE A 93 43.60 -4.29 13.09
CA PHE A 93 42.99 -3.01 12.75
C PHE A 93 41.77 -3.18 11.83
N PHE A 94 41.87 -4.03 10.80
CA PHE A 94 40.74 -4.33 9.91
C PHE A 94 39.57 -4.97 10.64
N PHE A 95 39.83 -5.92 11.54
CA PHE A 95 38.77 -6.56 12.32
C PHE A 95 38.05 -5.56 13.24
N VAL A 96 38.79 -4.75 13.99
CA VAL A 96 38.21 -3.76 14.90
C VAL A 96 37.44 -2.70 14.11
N SER A 97 38.05 -2.15 13.06
CA SER A 97 37.40 -1.14 12.20
C SER A 97 36.14 -1.70 11.53
N GLY A 98 36.18 -2.94 11.04
CA GLY A 98 35.03 -3.59 10.42
C GLY A 98 33.87 -3.79 11.38
N ILE A 99 34.14 -4.27 12.60
CA ILE A 99 33.10 -4.45 13.63
C ILE A 99 32.49 -3.09 14.03
N CYS A 100 33.31 -2.06 14.21
CA CYS A 100 32.82 -0.72 14.56
C CYS A 100 31.99 -0.10 13.44
N LEU A 101 32.47 -0.12 12.19
CA LEU A 101 31.74 0.47 11.06
C LEU A 101 30.44 -0.28 10.77
N LEU A 102 30.46 -1.62 10.83
CA LEU A 102 29.26 -2.43 10.63
C LEU A 102 28.20 -2.15 11.70
N GLY A 103 28.60 -2.01 12.97
CA GLY A 103 27.70 -1.69 14.07
C GLY A 103 26.99 -0.33 13.89
N VAL A 104 27.73 0.69 13.44
CA VAL A 104 27.16 2.02 13.18
C VAL A 104 26.18 2.00 12.01
N VAL A 105 26.57 1.37 10.89
CA VAL A 105 25.69 1.25 9.71
C VAL A 105 24.42 0.49 10.05
N HIS A 106 24.52 -0.61 10.80
CA HIS A 106 23.36 -1.40 11.20
C HIS A 106 22.40 -0.60 12.09
N ALA A 107 22.94 0.19 13.04
CA ALA A 107 22.12 1.04 13.90
C ALA A 107 21.33 2.08 13.09
N ILE A 108 21.97 2.74 12.12
CA ILE A 108 21.32 3.76 11.28
C ILE A 108 20.23 3.14 10.40
N LEU A 109 20.51 1.99 9.76
CA LEU A 109 19.53 1.34 8.89
C LEU A 109 18.32 0.81 9.67
N LEU A 110 18.53 0.27 10.87
CA LEU A 110 17.43 -0.19 11.71
C LEU A 110 16.57 0.96 12.21
N ASP A 111 17.17 2.10 12.56
CA ASP A 111 16.41 3.24 13.07
C ASP A 111 15.47 3.79 11.99
N GLU A 112 15.98 4.01 10.78
CA GLU A 112 15.17 4.47 9.64
C GLU A 112 14.06 3.47 9.29
N PHE A 113 14.39 2.17 9.28
CA PHE A 113 13.41 1.12 9.04
C PHE A 113 12.34 1.07 10.14
N MET A 114 12.72 1.22 11.41
CA MET A 114 11.76 1.25 12.51
C MET A 114 10.84 2.45 12.42
N VAL A 115 11.36 3.64 12.10
CA VAL A 115 10.55 4.86 11.91
C VAL A 115 9.53 4.63 10.80
N ALA A 116 9.96 4.13 9.63
CA ALA A 116 9.06 3.84 8.53
C ALA A 116 8.00 2.77 8.88
N VAL A 117 8.38 1.71 9.59
CA VAL A 117 7.44 0.66 10.02
C VAL A 117 6.46 1.17 11.08
N GLN A 118 6.90 2.06 11.98
CA GLN A 118 6.03 2.66 12.99
C GLN A 118 5.02 3.60 12.37
N GLU A 119 5.44 4.44 11.41
CA GLU A 119 4.56 5.34 10.67
C GLU A 119 3.51 4.56 9.88
N GLU A 120 3.90 3.49 9.19
CA GLU A 120 2.96 2.64 8.46
C GLU A 120 1.96 1.94 9.41
N ARG A 121 2.45 1.39 10.52
CA ARG A 121 1.57 0.79 11.54
C ARG A 121 0.62 1.80 12.16
N GLN A 122 1.06 3.04 12.33
CA GLN A 122 0.23 4.10 12.88
C GLN A 122 -0.85 4.50 11.88
N ARG A 123 -0.51 4.63 10.59
CA ARG A 123 -1.47 4.91 9.52
C ARG A 123 -2.56 3.86 9.44
N ILE A 124 -2.20 2.57 9.49
CA ILE A 124 -3.18 1.46 9.47
C ILE A 124 -4.11 1.51 10.69
N LYS A 125 -3.59 1.82 11.88
CA LYS A 125 -4.41 1.93 13.09
C LYS A 125 -5.39 3.10 13.02
N GLU A 126 -4.94 4.25 12.51
CA GLU A 126 -5.80 5.42 12.32
C GLU A 126 -6.90 5.12 11.30
N GLU A 127 -6.56 4.47 10.19
CA GLU A 127 -7.55 4.02 9.20
C GLU A 127 -8.56 3.00 9.79
N GLU A 128 -8.11 2.10 10.68
CA GLU A 128 -8.98 1.13 11.36
C GLU A 128 -9.93 1.82 12.36
N ILE A 129 -9.43 2.82 13.10
CA ILE A 129 -10.22 3.59 14.06
C ILE A 129 -11.27 4.44 13.33
N ASP A 130 -10.89 5.11 12.26
CA ASP A 130 -11.83 5.89 11.43
C ASP A 130 -12.91 4.99 10.82
N LEU A 131 -12.53 3.80 10.34
CA LEU A 131 -13.49 2.82 9.82
C LEU A 131 -14.49 2.40 10.90
N LYS A 132 -14.02 2.11 12.12
CA LYS A 132 -14.90 1.75 13.24
C LYS A 132 -15.78 2.90 13.67
N TYR A 133 -15.26 4.13 13.69
CA TYR A 133 -16.01 5.31 14.10
C TYR A 133 -17.14 5.65 13.10
N ILE A 134 -16.83 5.65 11.80
CA ILE A 134 -17.83 5.88 10.74
C ILE A 134 -18.90 4.78 10.73
N THR A 135 -18.49 3.52 10.93
CA THR A 135 -19.43 2.39 10.99
C THR A 135 -20.29 2.44 12.25
N SER A 136 -19.76 2.97 13.37
CA SER A 136 -20.42 2.97 14.67
C SER A 136 -21.41 4.10 14.89
N GLU A 137 -21.21 5.30 14.31
CA GLU A 137 -21.85 6.49 14.89
C GLU A 137 -23.04 7.09 14.12
N LYS A 138 -23.34 6.75 12.86
CA LYS A 138 -24.41 7.49 12.14
C LYS A 138 -25.41 6.76 11.24
N LEU A 139 -25.19 5.53 10.76
CA LEU A 139 -26.12 4.95 9.76
C LEU A 139 -26.28 3.42 9.79
N GLY A 140 -25.75 2.73 10.81
CA GLY A 140 -25.75 1.27 10.84
C GLY A 140 -27.15 0.70 11.11
N SER A 141 -27.69 -0.09 10.18
CA SER A 141 -28.83 -0.96 10.50
C SER A 141 -28.36 -1.98 11.54
N PRO A 142 -29.17 -2.39 12.53
CA PRO A 142 -28.79 -3.41 13.50
C PRO A 142 -28.34 -4.73 12.85
N LEU A 143 -28.77 -4.98 11.60
CA LEU A 143 -28.36 -6.15 10.82
C LEU A 143 -26.99 -6.02 10.14
N ASP A 144 -26.35 -4.85 10.11
CA ASP A 144 -25.12 -4.63 9.36
C ASP A 144 -23.96 -5.60 9.70
N PRO A 145 -23.73 -5.98 10.98
CA PRO A 145 -22.71 -6.98 11.31
C PRO A 145 -22.98 -8.34 10.66
N LEU A 146 -24.25 -8.77 10.62
CA LEU A 146 -24.66 -10.00 9.96
C LEU A 146 -24.47 -9.87 8.43
N LEU A 147 -24.91 -8.76 7.86
CA LEU A 147 -24.79 -8.49 6.42
C LEU A 147 -23.33 -8.41 5.97
N ALA A 148 -22.43 -7.88 6.81
CA ALA A 148 -20.99 -7.86 6.55
C ALA A 148 -20.40 -9.27 6.43
N SER A 149 -20.86 -10.22 7.26
CA SER A 149 -20.45 -11.62 7.15
C SER A 149 -20.99 -12.28 5.87
N LEU A 150 -22.23 -11.95 5.48
CA LEU A 150 -22.87 -12.45 4.27
C LEU A 150 -22.30 -11.84 2.99
N ALA A 151 -21.74 -10.63 3.04
CA ALA A 151 -21.17 -9.93 1.89
C ALA A 151 -20.00 -10.68 1.22
N HIS A 152 -19.36 -11.59 1.95
CA HIS A 152 -18.28 -12.44 1.44
C HIS A 152 -18.84 -13.70 0.74
N PHE A 153 -19.48 -13.53 -0.41
CA PHE A 153 -19.99 -14.63 -1.24
C PHE A 153 -19.36 -14.60 -2.65
N HIS A 154 -19.25 -15.75 -3.29
CA HIS A 154 -18.62 -15.85 -4.62
C HIS A 154 -19.64 -15.93 -5.76
N SER A 155 -20.87 -16.35 -5.47
CA SER A 155 -21.94 -16.49 -6.45
C SER A 155 -23.31 -16.27 -5.80
N SER A 156 -24.33 -15.97 -6.61
CA SER A 156 -25.70 -15.84 -6.09
C SER A 156 -26.23 -17.14 -5.46
N ALA A 157 -25.76 -18.31 -5.93
CA ALA A 157 -26.13 -19.60 -5.38
C ALA A 157 -25.48 -19.85 -4.01
N ASP A 158 -24.21 -19.47 -3.84
CA ASP A 158 -23.49 -19.49 -2.57
C ASP A 158 -24.22 -18.61 -1.53
N LEU A 159 -24.62 -17.41 -1.94
CA LEU A 159 -25.42 -16.52 -1.09
C LEU A 159 -26.76 -17.15 -0.67
N SER A 160 -27.52 -17.77 -1.59
CA SER A 160 -28.76 -18.48 -1.23
C SER A 160 -28.50 -19.60 -0.22
N THR A 161 -27.42 -20.37 -0.39
CA THR A 161 -27.07 -21.46 0.53
C THR A 161 -26.75 -20.92 1.92
N LYS A 162 -25.94 -19.86 2.02
CA LYS A 162 -25.63 -19.21 3.30
C LYS A 162 -26.87 -18.64 3.99
N ILE A 163 -27.79 -18.03 3.23
CA ILE A 163 -29.04 -17.51 3.79
C ILE A 163 -29.93 -18.65 4.28
N LYS A 164 -29.97 -19.78 3.58
CA LYS A 164 -30.71 -20.98 4.01
C LYS A 164 -30.12 -21.58 5.28
N GLU A 165 -28.79 -21.69 5.37
CA GLU A 165 -28.12 -22.16 6.58
C GLU A 165 -28.40 -21.23 7.77
N LEU A 166 -28.39 -19.91 7.54
CA LEU A 166 -28.76 -18.92 8.54
C LEU A 166 -30.22 -19.08 8.99
N PHE A 167 -31.15 -19.26 8.04
CA PHE A 167 -32.56 -19.50 8.35
C PHE A 167 -32.74 -20.74 9.23
N LEU A 168 -32.10 -21.86 8.86
CA LEU A 168 -32.16 -23.10 9.64
C LEU A 168 -31.53 -22.99 11.02
N MET A 169 -30.58 -22.07 11.21
CA MET A 169 -29.97 -21.81 12.51
C MET A 169 -30.88 -20.99 13.43
N ILE A 170 -31.66 -20.08 12.84
CA ILE A 170 -32.61 -19.22 13.56
C ILE A 170 -33.92 -19.97 13.84
N ASP A 171 -34.38 -20.81 12.91
CA ASP A 171 -35.58 -21.65 13.00
C ASP A 171 -35.34 -22.84 13.96
N ALA A 172 -35.30 -22.54 15.26
CA ALA A 172 -35.04 -23.52 16.30
C ALA A 172 -36.13 -24.60 16.40
N ASN A 173 -37.38 -24.27 16.02
CA ASN A 173 -38.52 -25.19 16.10
C ASN A 173 -38.72 -26.02 14.80
N ASN A 174 -37.98 -25.73 13.72
CA ASN A 174 -38.12 -26.32 12.38
C ASN A 174 -39.55 -26.24 11.83
N SER A 175 -40.26 -25.16 12.14
CA SER A 175 -41.62 -24.92 11.64
C SER A 175 -41.61 -24.57 10.14
N GLY A 176 -40.47 -24.09 9.62
CA GLY A 176 -40.34 -23.61 8.24
C GLY A 176 -40.78 -22.15 8.06
N SER A 177 -41.17 -21.48 9.13
CA SER A 177 -41.43 -20.05 9.21
C SER A 177 -40.67 -19.47 10.42
N LEU A 178 -40.42 -18.16 10.39
CA LEU A 178 -39.74 -17.46 11.48
C LEU A 178 -40.69 -16.48 12.14
N ASP A 179 -40.93 -16.66 13.43
CA ASP A 179 -41.63 -15.68 14.25
C ASP A 179 -40.66 -14.57 14.76
N TYR A 180 -41.25 -13.51 15.34
CA TYR A 180 -40.47 -12.39 15.90
C TYR A 180 -39.43 -12.85 16.94
N GLN A 181 -39.83 -13.79 17.79
CA GLN A 181 -39.06 -14.24 18.93
C GLN A 181 -37.88 -15.11 18.48
N GLU A 182 -38.10 -15.98 17.50
CA GLU A 182 -37.07 -16.80 16.87
C GLU A 182 -36.02 -15.95 16.17
N ILE A 183 -36.44 -14.89 15.47
CA ILE A 183 -35.50 -13.95 14.85
C ILE A 183 -34.64 -13.26 15.91
N CYS A 184 -35.25 -12.77 17.00
CA CYS A 184 -34.52 -12.11 18.08
C CYS A 184 -33.54 -13.07 18.79
N ASP A 185 -34.05 -14.24 19.20
CA ASP A 185 -33.29 -15.23 19.95
C ASP A 185 -32.21 -15.88 19.07
N GLY A 186 -32.54 -16.19 17.81
CA GLY A 186 -31.62 -16.75 16.84
C GLY A 186 -30.50 -15.80 16.47
N LEU A 187 -30.79 -14.51 16.27
CA LEU A 187 -29.75 -13.51 16.02
C LEU A 187 -28.88 -13.25 17.25
N GLN A 188 -29.44 -13.35 18.45
CA GLN A 188 -28.68 -13.24 19.69
C GLN A 188 -27.82 -14.49 19.98
N ALA A 189 -28.22 -15.65 19.46
CA ALA A 189 -27.49 -16.91 19.58
C ALA A 189 -26.30 -17.03 18.62
N LEU A 190 -26.23 -16.19 17.57
CA LEU A 190 -25.08 -16.14 16.67
C LEU A 190 -23.83 -15.64 17.40
N GLU A 191 -22.87 -16.54 17.62
CA GLU A 191 -21.62 -16.22 18.32
C GLU A 191 -20.89 -15.06 17.64
N GLY A 192 -20.67 -13.97 18.38
CA GLY A 192 -19.89 -12.81 17.94
C GLY A 192 -20.70 -11.56 17.55
N PHE A 193 -22.03 -11.62 17.57
CA PHE A 193 -22.88 -10.50 17.14
C PHE A 193 -23.85 -10.06 18.25
N PRO A 194 -23.54 -9.03 19.05
CA PRO A 194 -24.47 -8.46 20.01
C PRO A 194 -25.49 -7.56 19.29
N VAL A 195 -26.29 -8.14 18.39
CA VAL A 195 -27.38 -7.43 17.70
C VAL A 195 -28.60 -7.42 18.60
N LYS A 196 -29.05 -6.22 18.97
CA LYS A 196 -30.34 -6.01 19.63
C LYS A 196 -31.28 -5.39 18.61
N LEU A 197 -32.15 -6.21 18.03
CA LEU A 197 -33.24 -5.70 17.20
C LEU A 197 -34.39 -5.29 18.12
N SER A 198 -34.87 -4.07 17.95
CA SER A 198 -36.15 -3.67 18.52
C SER A 198 -37.30 -4.15 17.62
N LEU A 199 -38.51 -4.14 18.17
CA LEU A 199 -39.71 -4.45 17.40
C LEU A 199 -39.96 -3.45 16.28
N GLU A 200 -39.62 -2.18 16.51
CA GLU A 200 -39.69 -1.12 15.50
C GLU A 200 -38.71 -1.36 14.35
N ASP A 201 -37.50 -1.85 14.65
CA ASP A 201 -36.53 -2.22 13.61
C ASP A 201 -37.06 -3.36 12.76
N LEU A 202 -37.60 -4.41 13.37
CA LEU A 202 -38.14 -5.54 12.61
C LEU A 202 -39.37 -5.14 11.79
N ASP A 203 -40.25 -4.30 12.32
CA ASP A 203 -41.40 -3.79 11.57
C ASP A 203 -40.94 -2.95 10.37
N THR A 204 -39.91 -2.12 10.55
CA THR A 204 -39.30 -1.35 9.46
C THR A 204 -38.66 -2.26 8.42
N LEU A 205 -37.96 -3.32 8.84
CA LEU A 205 -37.31 -4.30 7.97
C LEU A 205 -38.30 -5.15 7.17
N THR A 206 -39.48 -5.43 7.73
CA THR A 206 -40.54 -6.23 7.11
C THR A 206 -41.57 -5.37 6.35
N GLU A 207 -41.31 -4.07 6.21
CA GLU A 207 -42.22 -3.09 5.60
C GLU A 207 -43.62 -3.14 6.23
N SER A 208 -43.68 -3.05 7.55
CA SER A 208 -44.91 -3.16 8.34
C SER A 208 -45.70 -4.44 8.04
N LYS A 209 -44.98 -5.57 8.00
CA LYS A 209 -45.50 -6.92 7.69
C LYS A 209 -46.00 -7.12 6.26
N ALA A 210 -45.73 -6.20 5.32
CA ALA A 210 -46.12 -6.38 3.93
C ALA A 210 -45.45 -7.61 3.28
N LEU A 211 -44.27 -7.99 3.78
CA LEU A 211 -43.54 -9.17 3.31
C LEU A 211 -43.94 -10.45 4.05
N CYS A 212 -44.63 -10.36 5.18
CA CYS A 212 -45.01 -11.53 5.99
C CYS A 212 -46.16 -12.32 5.35
N ASN A 213 -46.28 -13.60 5.73
CA ASN A 213 -47.41 -14.44 5.36
C ASN A 213 -48.71 -14.01 6.10
N SER A 214 -49.82 -14.72 5.87
CA SER A 214 -51.13 -14.43 6.49
C SER A 214 -51.11 -14.43 8.02
N ASP A 215 -50.16 -15.15 8.61
CA ASP A 215 -50.01 -15.33 10.05
C ASP A 215 -49.00 -14.34 10.65
N GLY A 216 -48.37 -13.51 9.82
CA GLY A 216 -47.38 -12.52 10.25
C GLY A 216 -45.98 -13.10 10.46
N GLU A 217 -45.71 -14.30 9.94
CA GLU A 217 -44.44 -15.00 10.03
C GLU A 217 -43.64 -14.88 8.71
N LEU A 218 -42.35 -15.19 8.77
CA LEU A 218 -41.40 -15.10 7.65
C LEU A 218 -41.03 -16.49 7.12
N ASP A 219 -41.58 -16.85 5.96
CA ASP A 219 -41.18 -18.06 5.25
C ASP A 219 -39.75 -17.93 4.68
N LEU A 220 -39.10 -19.06 4.39
CA LEU A 220 -37.74 -19.10 3.85
C LEU A 220 -37.53 -18.22 2.59
N GLU A 221 -38.48 -18.23 1.66
CA GLU A 221 -38.37 -17.45 0.41
C GLU A 221 -38.44 -15.94 0.69
N THR A 222 -39.36 -15.55 1.59
CA THR A 222 -39.51 -14.16 2.02
C THR A 222 -38.28 -13.70 2.80
N PHE A 223 -37.78 -14.53 3.72
CA PHE A 223 -36.56 -14.24 4.48
C PHE A 223 -35.37 -14.08 3.53
N GLU A 224 -35.24 -14.92 2.52
CA GLU A 224 -34.18 -14.78 1.50
C GLU A 224 -34.28 -13.44 0.76
N ARG A 225 -35.49 -13.04 0.36
CA ARG A 225 -35.74 -11.76 -0.31
C ARG A 225 -35.39 -10.58 0.60
N LEU A 226 -35.79 -10.65 1.86
CA LEU A 226 -35.52 -9.64 2.88
C LEU A 226 -34.01 -9.47 3.10
N ILE A 227 -33.28 -10.57 3.33
CA ILE A 227 -31.83 -10.52 3.56
C ILE A 227 -31.08 -10.02 2.32
N ARG A 228 -31.50 -10.41 1.12
CA ARG A 228 -30.91 -9.90 -0.13
C ARG A 228 -31.13 -8.40 -0.29
N HIS A 229 -32.34 -7.91 0.01
CA HIS A 229 -32.65 -6.49 -0.03
C HIS A 229 -31.82 -5.70 0.98
N GLN A 230 -31.73 -6.18 2.23
CA GLN A 230 -30.92 -5.56 3.26
C GLN A 230 -29.42 -5.58 2.92
N LEU A 231 -28.92 -6.68 2.34
CA LEU A 231 -27.53 -6.78 1.88
C LEU A 231 -27.23 -5.75 0.78
N GLN A 232 -28.17 -5.52 -0.14
CA GLN A 232 -28.03 -4.48 -1.16
C GLN A 232 -27.94 -3.09 -0.53
N LEU A 233 -28.85 -2.76 0.40
CA LEU A 233 -28.81 -1.49 1.13
C LEU A 233 -27.50 -1.32 1.91
N TYR A 234 -26.99 -2.38 2.53
CA TYR A 234 -25.70 -2.41 3.21
C TYR A 234 -24.54 -2.10 2.25
N VAL A 235 -24.50 -2.71 1.05
CA VAL A 235 -23.48 -2.43 0.03
C VAL A 235 -23.57 -0.97 -0.42
N ILE A 236 -24.77 -0.43 -0.64
CA ILE A 236 -24.96 0.97 -1.03
C ILE A 236 -24.48 1.94 0.07
N ARG A 237 -24.79 1.67 1.35
CA ARG A 237 -24.29 2.44 2.50
C ARG A 237 -22.76 2.39 2.57
N THR A 238 -22.18 1.20 2.40
CA THR A 238 -20.72 0.99 2.42
C THR A 238 -20.03 1.74 1.28
N LEU A 239 -20.60 1.71 0.08
CA LEU A 239 -20.10 2.48 -1.07
C LEU A 239 -20.21 3.99 -0.83
N ALA A 240 -21.32 4.46 -0.28
CA ALA A 240 -21.50 5.88 0.04
C ALA A 240 -20.47 6.35 1.08
N ALA A 241 -20.20 5.55 2.12
CA ALA A 241 -19.16 5.84 3.10
C ALA A 241 -17.75 5.85 2.46
N ALA A 242 -17.46 4.91 1.55
CA ALA A 242 -16.20 4.87 0.82
C ALA A 242 -16.01 6.11 -0.08
N MET A 243 -17.06 6.56 -0.77
CA MET A 243 -17.02 7.79 -1.56
C MET A 243 -16.72 9.02 -0.71
N GLU A 244 -17.36 9.14 0.46
CA GLU A 244 -17.12 10.27 1.38
C GLU A 244 -15.67 10.31 1.88
N ARG A 245 -15.02 9.15 2.06
CA ARG A 245 -13.60 9.05 2.43
C ARG A 245 -12.69 9.57 1.32
N ILE A 246 -12.95 9.21 0.07
CA ILE A 246 -12.17 9.68 -1.09
C ILE A 246 -12.31 11.21 -1.22
N GLU A 247 -13.52 11.74 -1.06
CA GLU A 247 -13.76 13.19 -1.13
C GLU A 247 -13.01 13.96 -0.03
N ARG A 248 -12.93 13.42 1.20
CA ARG A 248 -12.16 14.02 2.30
C ARG A 248 -10.65 13.86 2.14
N GLY A 249 -10.18 12.80 1.48
CA GLY A 249 -8.77 12.44 1.37
C GLY A 249 -7.92 13.37 0.48
N GLY A 250 -8.53 14.20 -0.36
CA GLY A 250 -7.87 15.31 -1.08
C GLY A 250 -6.71 14.95 -2.02
N GLY A 251 -6.39 13.66 -2.19
CA GLY A 251 -5.29 13.21 -3.04
C GLY A 251 -5.64 13.33 -4.52
N ALA A 252 -4.82 14.06 -5.29
CA ALA A 252 -5.00 14.27 -6.73
C ALA A 252 -5.02 12.96 -7.57
N GLY A 253 -4.65 11.82 -6.99
CA GLY A 253 -4.71 10.51 -7.65
C GLY A 253 -6.05 9.77 -7.52
N ASP A 254 -6.96 10.23 -6.66
CA ASP A 254 -8.11 9.43 -6.22
C ASP A 254 -9.46 9.89 -6.79
N GLU A 255 -9.45 10.94 -7.61
CA GLU A 255 -10.66 11.47 -8.26
C GLU A 255 -11.33 10.43 -9.18
N HIS A 256 -10.54 9.63 -9.90
CA HIS A 256 -11.04 8.56 -10.74
C HIS A 256 -11.72 7.45 -9.92
N THR A 257 -11.19 7.12 -8.73
CA THR A 257 -11.76 6.12 -7.83
C THR A 257 -13.15 6.55 -7.36
N GLY A 258 -13.33 7.82 -7.02
CA GLY A 258 -14.62 8.38 -6.62
C GLY A 258 -15.70 8.24 -7.70
N VAL A 259 -15.35 8.56 -8.96
CA VAL A 259 -16.27 8.41 -10.11
C VAL A 259 -16.65 6.95 -10.32
N VAL A 260 -15.71 6.01 -10.21
CA VAL A 260 -15.98 4.57 -10.35
C VAL A 260 -16.92 4.08 -9.26
N LEU A 261 -16.71 4.48 -8.00
CA LEU A 261 -17.61 4.12 -6.90
C LEU A 261 -19.00 4.71 -7.09
N PHE A 262 -19.11 5.93 -7.63
CA PHE A 262 -20.40 6.54 -7.97
C PHE A 262 -21.14 5.75 -9.05
N VAL A 263 -20.45 5.41 -10.15
CA VAL A 263 -21.04 4.59 -11.23
C VAL A 263 -21.46 3.22 -10.70
N LEU A 264 -20.64 2.59 -9.87
CA LEU A 264 -20.98 1.30 -9.25
C LEU A 264 -22.22 1.42 -8.36
N LYS A 265 -22.31 2.48 -7.54
CA LYS A 265 -23.49 2.77 -6.72
C LYS A 265 -24.74 2.94 -7.58
N LEU A 266 -24.64 3.65 -8.71
CA LEU A 266 -25.75 3.83 -9.65
C LEU A 266 -26.17 2.52 -10.31
N MET A 267 -25.22 1.68 -10.72
CA MET A 267 -25.53 0.36 -11.30
C MET A 267 -26.26 -0.55 -10.30
N ILE A 268 -25.83 -0.56 -9.04
CA ILE A 268 -26.46 -1.37 -7.98
C ILE A 268 -27.85 -0.84 -7.65
N ALA A 269 -28.05 0.48 -7.60
CA ALA A 269 -29.36 1.09 -7.37
C ALA A 269 -30.37 0.79 -8.49
N ASN A 270 -29.90 0.75 -9.75
CA ASN A 270 -30.76 0.45 -10.90
C ASN A 270 -31.11 -1.03 -11.03
N MET A 271 -30.32 -1.94 -10.46
CA MET A 271 -30.63 -3.38 -10.52
C MET A 271 -31.83 -3.78 -9.67
N SER A 272 -32.20 -3.01 -8.64
CA SER A 272 -33.36 -3.30 -7.78
C SER A 272 -34.69 -3.24 -8.53
N ASP A 273 -34.82 -2.33 -9.49
CA ASP A 273 -36.10 -2.09 -10.18
C ASP A 273 -36.50 -3.26 -11.09
N PHE A 274 -35.53 -4.05 -11.56
CA PHE A 274 -35.79 -5.18 -12.45
C PHE A 274 -36.28 -6.44 -11.73
N VAL A 275 -36.01 -6.58 -10.44
CA VAL A 275 -36.34 -7.81 -9.69
C VAL A 275 -37.83 -7.88 -9.33
N HIS A 276 -38.50 -6.73 -9.16
CA HIS A 276 -39.92 -6.70 -8.77
C HIS A 276 -40.92 -6.99 -9.90
N VAL A 277 -40.49 -7.02 -11.17
CA VAL A 277 -41.44 -7.09 -12.31
C VAL A 277 -41.82 -8.54 -12.70
N LYS A 278 -41.19 -9.59 -12.15
CA LYS A 278 -41.36 -10.97 -12.68
C LYS A 278 -42.37 -11.86 -11.95
N THR A 279 -43.14 -11.34 -11.01
CA THR A 279 -44.09 -12.14 -10.20
C THR A 279 -45.56 -11.79 -10.43
N GLU A 280 -45.94 -11.30 -11.61
CA GLU A 280 -47.33 -11.42 -12.05
C GLU A 280 -47.52 -12.79 -12.71
N SER A 281 -47.86 -13.79 -11.87
CA SER A 281 -48.34 -15.09 -12.34
C SER A 281 -49.72 -14.91 -12.98
N PRO A 282 -49.92 -15.29 -14.26
CA PRO A 282 -51.21 -15.20 -14.92
C PRO A 282 -52.07 -16.41 -14.51
N ALA A 283 -52.71 -16.34 -13.35
CA ALA A 283 -53.69 -17.35 -12.94
C ALA A 283 -55.08 -16.74 -12.85
N CYS A 284 -55.98 -17.30 -13.67
CA CYS A 284 -57.43 -17.12 -13.69
C CYS A 284 -58.00 -15.96 -14.53
N ALA A 285 -57.72 -15.99 -15.84
CA ALA A 285 -58.64 -15.44 -16.83
C ALA A 285 -59.94 -16.27 -16.85
N GLY A 286 -60.96 -15.77 -16.16
CA GLY A 286 -62.36 -16.07 -16.49
C GLY A 286 -62.74 -15.38 -17.82
N PRO A 287 -63.68 -15.93 -18.61
CA PRO A 287 -64.01 -15.38 -19.90
C PRO A 287 -64.95 -14.16 -19.78
N ALA A 288 -64.64 -13.14 -20.59
CA ALA A 288 -65.52 -12.08 -21.10
C ALA A 288 -65.94 -10.94 -20.13
N HIS A 289 -65.33 -9.76 -20.29
CA HIS A 289 -65.90 -8.63 -21.05
C HIS A 289 -65.10 -7.33 -20.84
N GLY A 290 -64.75 -6.64 -21.95
CA GLY A 290 -64.43 -5.21 -21.96
C GLY A 290 -63.00 -4.86 -22.43
N PRO A 291 -62.83 -4.00 -23.44
CA PRO A 291 -61.51 -3.48 -23.84
C PRO A 291 -60.97 -2.54 -22.74
N SER A 292 -59.90 -2.96 -22.07
CA SER A 292 -59.26 -2.21 -20.98
C SER A 292 -58.14 -1.28 -21.50
N PRO A 293 -58.01 -0.04 -21.01
CA PRO A 293 -57.07 0.98 -21.49
C PRO A 293 -55.65 0.84 -20.88
N ALA A 294 -55.14 -0.38 -20.74
CA ALA A 294 -53.87 -0.65 -20.04
C ALA A 294 -52.60 -0.34 -20.86
N ALA A 295 -52.72 -0.10 -22.18
CA ALA A 295 -51.57 0.19 -23.04
C ALA A 295 -51.00 1.62 -22.89
N GLY A 296 -51.68 2.51 -22.14
CA GLY A 296 -51.26 3.91 -21.97
C GLY A 296 -50.35 4.20 -20.77
N GLN A 297 -50.33 3.33 -19.75
CA GLN A 297 -49.61 3.60 -18.50
C GLN A 297 -48.13 3.22 -18.56
N ALA A 298 -47.76 2.14 -19.27
CA ALA A 298 -46.36 1.75 -19.44
C ALA A 298 -45.53 2.81 -20.19
N ALA A 299 -46.11 3.43 -21.23
CA ALA A 299 -45.46 4.50 -21.99
C ALA A 299 -45.33 5.82 -21.19
N SER A 300 -46.17 6.03 -20.17
CA SER A 300 -46.08 7.20 -19.30
C SER A 300 -44.98 7.06 -18.24
N GLN A 301 -44.72 5.83 -17.79
CA GLN A 301 -43.71 5.55 -16.78
C GLN A 301 -42.28 5.58 -17.37
N GLU A 302 -42.09 5.06 -18.59
CA GLU A 302 -40.82 5.18 -19.31
C GLU A 302 -40.46 6.65 -19.61
N ARG A 303 -41.44 7.50 -19.94
CA ARG A 303 -41.18 8.93 -20.15
C ARG A 303 -40.77 9.68 -18.89
N MET A 304 -41.31 9.31 -17.72
CA MET A 304 -40.95 9.94 -16.45
C MET A 304 -39.51 9.58 -16.01
N LEU A 305 -39.07 8.35 -16.24
CA LEU A 305 -37.70 7.92 -15.93
C LEU A 305 -36.65 8.61 -16.82
N VAL A 306 -36.96 8.83 -18.10
CA VAL A 306 -36.08 9.58 -19.00
C VAL A 306 -35.95 11.05 -18.57
N GLU A 307 -37.03 11.69 -18.13
CA GLU A 307 -36.96 13.08 -17.61
C GLU A 307 -36.16 13.21 -16.31
N ILE A 308 -36.17 12.19 -15.45
CA ILE A 308 -35.37 12.18 -14.21
C ILE A 308 -33.88 12.05 -14.55
N LEU A 309 -33.52 11.13 -15.45
CA LEU A 309 -32.13 10.94 -15.90
C LEU A 309 -31.58 12.16 -16.67
N GLU A 310 -32.40 12.85 -17.47
CA GLU A 310 -31.98 14.10 -18.12
C GLU A 310 -31.77 15.25 -17.11
N ARG A 311 -32.59 15.33 -16.05
CA ARG A 311 -32.40 16.32 -14.99
C ARG A 311 -31.11 16.10 -14.20
N GLU A 312 -30.76 14.85 -13.89
CA GLU A 312 -29.54 14.54 -13.13
C GLU A 312 -28.26 14.78 -13.95
N ASN A 313 -28.26 14.43 -15.25
CA ASN A 313 -27.15 14.75 -16.15
C ASN A 313 -26.93 16.26 -16.31
N THR A 314 -28.01 17.07 -16.25
CA THR A 314 -27.91 18.52 -16.30
C THR A 314 -27.29 19.10 -15.02
N ILE A 315 -27.57 18.51 -13.85
CA ILE A 315 -26.97 18.93 -12.58
C ILE A 315 -25.47 18.58 -12.55
N LEU A 316 -25.07 17.41 -13.03
CA LEU A 316 -23.66 17.03 -13.15
C LEU A 316 -22.90 17.96 -14.12
N ALA A 317 -23.50 18.32 -15.26
CA ALA A 317 -22.89 19.28 -16.19
C ALA A 317 -22.71 20.68 -15.57
N LEU A 318 -23.66 21.13 -14.74
CA LEU A 318 -23.57 22.41 -14.02
C LEU A 318 -22.52 22.39 -12.91
N LEU A 319 -22.37 21.27 -12.19
CA LEU A 319 -21.34 21.11 -11.16
C LEU A 319 -19.93 21.07 -11.77
N CYS A 320 -19.76 20.44 -12.94
CA CYS A 320 -18.49 20.48 -13.68
C CYS A 320 -18.18 21.88 -14.23
N ALA A 321 -19.19 22.63 -14.69
CA ALA A 321 -18.99 23.98 -15.22
C ALA A 321 -18.65 25.03 -14.14
N GLY A 322 -19.15 24.84 -12.91
CA GLY A 322 -18.93 25.79 -11.81
C GLY A 322 -17.51 25.79 -11.22
N ARG A 323 -16.74 24.70 -11.39
CA ARG A 323 -15.45 24.52 -10.70
C ARG A 323 -14.24 25.07 -11.46
N GLY A 324 -14.40 25.47 -12.72
CA GLY A 324 -13.32 26.05 -13.54
C GLY A 324 -13.07 27.55 -13.37
N ALA A 325 -13.85 28.26 -12.55
CA ALA A 325 -13.79 29.72 -12.44
C ALA A 325 -13.06 30.26 -11.19
N ALA A 326 -12.63 29.41 -10.26
CA ALA A 326 -12.12 29.84 -8.96
C ALA A 326 -10.58 29.87 -8.83
N ASP A 327 -9.81 29.37 -9.79
CA ASP A 327 -8.35 29.22 -9.66
C ASP A 327 -7.55 30.26 -10.45
N GLY A 328 -7.94 31.53 -10.29
CA GLY A 328 -7.34 32.65 -11.02
C GLY A 328 -7.09 33.86 -10.13
N GLY A 329 -6.15 33.77 -9.18
CA GLY A 329 -5.49 34.97 -8.67
C GLY A 329 -5.02 34.93 -7.22
N HIS A 330 -3.75 34.58 -7.02
CA HIS A 330 -2.83 35.14 -6.02
C HIS A 330 -1.43 34.92 -6.59
N GLY A 331 -0.63 35.92 -6.93
CA GLY A 331 -0.32 37.12 -6.15
C GLY A 331 1.13 36.97 -5.68
N GLU A 332 2.09 37.37 -6.53
CA GLU A 332 3.52 37.47 -6.20
C GLU A 332 3.73 38.31 -4.93
N GLU A 333 4.05 37.66 -3.81
CA GLU A 333 4.54 38.34 -2.61
C GLU A 333 6.07 38.29 -2.55
N LYS A 334 6.65 39.47 -2.76
CA LYS A 334 8.08 39.76 -2.86
C LYS A 334 8.67 39.84 -1.45
N VAL A 335 9.34 38.78 -1.00
CA VAL A 335 10.02 38.77 0.32
C VAL A 335 11.30 39.59 0.26
N ALA A 336 11.30 40.75 0.93
CA ALA A 336 12.46 41.56 1.23
C ALA A 336 13.23 40.97 2.43
N GLY A 337 14.54 40.76 2.26
CA GLY A 337 15.43 40.29 3.32
C GLY A 337 15.82 41.39 4.32
N PRO A 338 16.12 41.04 5.59
CA PRO A 338 16.61 42.02 6.55
C PRO A 338 18.13 42.20 6.43
N SER A 339 18.51 43.46 6.25
CA SER A 339 19.86 43.99 6.45
C SER A 339 20.11 44.15 7.95
N CYS A 340 21.11 43.46 8.50
CA CYS A 340 21.65 43.75 9.83
C CYS A 340 22.99 44.47 9.65
N ALA A 341 23.00 45.74 10.03
CA ALA A 341 24.18 46.57 10.22
C ALA A 341 24.17 47.13 11.64
N GLY A 342 25.31 47.05 12.31
CA GLY A 342 25.82 48.08 13.22
C GLY A 342 25.26 48.14 14.64
N GLY A 343 26.12 47.83 15.60
CA GLY A 343 25.98 48.08 17.03
C GLY A 343 27.15 47.46 17.79
#